data_AF-A0A355CJ13-F1
#
_entry.id   AF-A0A355CJ13-F1
#
_cell.length_a   1.000
_cell.length_b   1.000
_cell.length_c   1.000
_cell.angle_alpha   90.00
_cell.angle_beta   90.00
_cell.angle_gamma   90.00
#
_symmetry.space_group_name_H-M   'P 1'
#
loop_
_entity.id
_entity.type
_entity.pdbx_description
1 polymer ?
#
loop_
_entity_poly.entity_id
_entity_poly.type
_entity_poly.pdbx_seq_one_letter_code
_entity_poly.pdbx_strand_id
1 'polypeptide(L)' 'MAEVIKLKRGLIVEIEPSERNGLTKKSIADCLQTRPIDYSSRGVDIRGELEPEVIIKIDLALRIVFAL' A
#
# COMPACT_ATOMS: atom_id res chain seq x y z
N MET A 1 3.15 9.58 23.16
CA MET A 1 2.87 10.30 21.90
C MET A 1 3.88 9.96 20.80
N ALA A 2 5.20 9.99 21.07
CA ALA A 2 6.23 9.63 20.08
C ALA A 2 6.17 8.17 19.57
N GLU A 3 5.87 7.20 20.46
CA GLU A 3 5.71 5.78 20.11
C GLU A 3 4.61 5.54 19.06
N VAL A 4 3.47 6.21 19.24
CA VAL A 4 2.28 6.11 18.36
C VAL A 4 2.56 6.72 16.97
N ILE A 5 3.36 7.79 16.92
CA ILE A 5 3.78 8.43 15.65
C ILE A 5 4.76 7.53 14.89
N LYS A 6 5.62 6.78 15.60
CA LYS A 6 6.56 5.82 15.01
C LYS A 6 5.85 4.58 14.44
N LEU A 7 4.83 4.08 15.16
CA LEU A 7 3.97 2.98 14.70
C LEU A 7 3.15 3.35 13.46
N LYS A 8 2.57 4.56 13.40
CA LYS A 8 1.82 5.01 12.21
C LYS A 8 2.66 5.07 10.94
N ARG A 9 3.95 5.39 11.04
CA ARG A 9 4.85 5.56 9.88
C ARG A 9 5.16 4.26 9.15
N GLY A 10 5.09 3.11 9.81
CA GLY A 10 5.30 1.80 9.16
C GLY A 10 4.09 1.27 8.40
N LEU A 11 2.90 1.88 8.61
CA LEU A 11 1.63 1.43 8.02
C LEU A 11 1.29 2.17 6.71
N ILE A 12 2.06 3.21 6.38
CA ILE A 12 1.96 3.96 5.13
C ILE A 12 3.23 3.69 4.34
N VAL A 13 3.09 3.06 3.17
CA VAL A 13 4.22 2.72 2.31
C VAL A 13 4.30 3.72 1.17
N GLU A 14 5.40 4.44 1.06
CA GLU A 14 5.68 5.32 -0.09
C GLU A 14 6.02 4.50 -1.34
N ILE A 15 5.48 4.94 -2.48
CA ILE A 15 5.66 4.29 -3.78
C ILE A 15 6.08 5.36 -4.78
N GLU A 16 7.29 5.22 -5.32
CA GLU A 16 7.76 6.08 -6.40
C GLU A 16 7.17 5.62 -7.74
N PRO A 17 6.91 6.55 -8.67
CA PRO A 17 6.41 6.19 -9.98
C PRO A 17 7.46 5.41 -10.78
N SER A 18 7.02 4.38 -11.50
CA SER A 18 7.85 3.60 -12.40
C SER A 18 7.06 3.15 -13.63
N GLU A 19 7.77 2.76 -14.68
CA GLU A 19 7.13 2.13 -15.85
C GLU A 19 6.42 0.82 -15.47
N ARG A 20 6.94 0.09 -14.47
CA ARG A 20 6.38 -1.20 -14.03
C ARG A 20 5.03 -1.01 -13.32
N ASN A 21 4.96 -0.03 -12.41
CA ASN A 21 3.77 0.20 -11.60
C ASN A 21 2.74 1.13 -12.26
N GLY A 22 3.13 1.82 -13.33
CA GLY A 22 2.25 2.68 -14.13
C GLY A 22 1.75 3.92 -13.38
N LEU A 23 2.35 4.26 -12.24
CA LEU A 23 2.05 5.50 -11.52
C LEU A 23 2.73 6.67 -12.21
N THR A 24 2.02 7.79 -12.33
CA THR A 24 2.55 9.03 -12.93
C THR A 24 3.11 10.00 -11.89
N LYS A 25 2.97 9.68 -10.60
CA LYS A 25 3.38 10.51 -9.48
C LYS A 25 3.70 9.66 -8.26
N LYS A 26 4.52 10.22 -7.37
CA LYS A 26 4.74 9.66 -6.03
C LYS A 26 3.41 9.47 -5.32
N SER A 27 3.22 8.27 -4.79
CA SER A 27 1.97 7.80 -4.20
C SER A 27 2.23 7.10 -2.87
N ILE A 28 1.15 6.77 -2.15
CA ILE A 28 1.22 6.02 -0.90
C ILE A 28 0.21 4.87 -0.93
N ALA A 29 0.57 3.74 -0.33
CA ALA A 29 -0.38 2.73 0.11
C ALA A 29 -0.63 2.93 1.62
N ASP A 30 -1.83 3.39 1.98
CA ASP A 30 -2.26 3.50 3.37
C ASP A 30 -2.92 2.18 3.81
N CYS A 31 -2.18 1.35 4.54
CA CYS A 31 -2.64 0.03 4.95
C CYS A 31 -3.74 0.07 6.03
N LEU A 32 -3.99 1.23 6.65
CA LEU A 32 -5.15 1.43 7.55
C LEU A 32 -6.46 1.61 6.77
N GLN A 33 -6.40 1.85 5.47
CA GLN A 33 -7.55 2.06 4.59
C GLN A 33 -7.89 0.82 3.75
N THR A 34 -7.54 -0.37 4.24
CA THR A 34 -7.91 -1.63 3.59
C THR A 34 -9.42 -1.81 3.58
N ARG A 35 -9.97 -2.24 2.45
CA ARG A 35 -11.40 -2.54 2.30
C ARG A 35 -11.64 -3.64 1.26
N PRO A 36 -12.63 -4.52 1.47
CA PRO A 36 -13.09 -5.39 0.40
C PRO A 36 -13.68 -4.57 -0.74
N ILE A 37 -13.42 -4.98 -1.99
CA ILE A 37 -14.04 -4.39 -3.17
C ILE A 37 -14.69 -5.46 -4.04
N ASP A 38 -15.87 -5.15 -4.57
CA ASP A 38 -16.43 -5.90 -5.69
C ASP A 38 -15.63 -5.51 -6.93
N TYR A 39 -14.89 -6.49 -7.45
CA TYR A 39 -14.02 -6.32 -8.60
C TYR A 39 -14.81 -6.03 -9.87
N SER A 40 -15.98 -6.68 -10.05
CA SER A 40 -16.78 -6.60 -11.28
C SER A 40 -17.39 -5.22 -11.52
N SER A 41 -17.65 -4.47 -10.45
CA SER A 41 -18.32 -3.16 -10.51
C SER A 41 -17.40 -1.98 -10.17
N ARG A 42 -16.29 -2.19 -9.45
CA ARG A 42 -15.39 -1.10 -9.02
C ARG A 42 -13.99 -1.15 -9.63
N GLY A 43 -13.58 -2.27 -10.23
CA GLY A 43 -12.34 -2.38 -10.99
C GLY A 43 -12.51 -1.75 -12.37
N VAL A 44 -11.79 -0.66 -12.65
CA VAL A 44 -11.84 -0.01 -13.98
C VAL A 44 -10.73 -0.52 -14.89
N ASP A 45 -9.52 -0.70 -14.36
CA ASP A 45 -8.35 -1.13 -15.13
C ASP A 45 -7.21 -1.62 -14.22
N ILE A 46 -6.22 -2.31 -14.79
CA ILE A 46 -4.96 -2.70 -14.15
C ILE A 46 -3.85 -1.77 -14.65
N ARG A 47 -3.17 -1.07 -13.72
CA ARG A 47 -2.12 -0.08 -14.09
C ARG A 47 -0.71 -0.65 -14.23
N GLY A 48 -0.46 -1.83 -13.67
CA GLY A 48 0.88 -2.41 -13.62
C GLY A 48 1.09 -3.19 -12.34
N GLU A 49 2.35 -3.42 -12.01
CA GLU A 49 2.78 -4.18 -10.85
C GLU A 49 3.70 -3.36 -9.96
N LEU A 50 3.52 -3.49 -8.65
CA LEU A 50 4.45 -2.91 -7.69
C LEU A 50 5.77 -3.69 -7.65
N GLU A 51 6.84 -2.97 -7.33
CA GLU A 51 8.16 -3.54 -7.10
C GLU A 51 8.14 -4.52 -5.92
N PRO A 52 8.94 -5.61 -5.96
CA PRO A 52 8.93 -6.62 -4.90
C PRO A 52 9.22 -6.04 -3.51
N GLU A 53 10.11 -5.06 -3.41
CA GLU A 53 10.48 -4.43 -2.14
C GLU A 53 9.32 -3.61 -1.56
N VAL A 54 8.46 -3.05 -2.42
CA VAL A 54 7.23 -2.33 -2.01
C VAL A 54 6.21 -3.34 -1.50
N ILE A 55 6.01 -4.46 -2.19
CA ILE A 55 5.09 -5.52 -1.76
C ILE A 55 5.49 -6.10 -0.40
N ILE A 56 6.79 -6.35 -0.16
CA ILE A 56 7.29 -6.84 1.13
C ILE A 56 6.95 -5.85 2.26
N LYS A 57 7.10 -4.53 2.03
CA LYS A 57 6.75 -3.51 3.01
C LYS A 57 5.24 -3.47 3.28
N ILE A 58 4.42 -3.63 2.25
CA ILE A 58 2.96 -3.71 2.38
C ILE A 58 2.56 -4.95 3.19
N ASP A 59 3.14 -6.12 2.91
CA ASP A 59 2.87 -7.35 3.67
C ASP A 59 3.17 -7.15 5.17
N LEU A 60 4.36 -6.64 5.50
CA LEU A 60 4.75 -6.37 6.88
C LEU A 60 3.80 -5.37 7.57
N ALA A 61 3.40 -4.31 6.86
CA ALA A 61 2.44 -3.34 7.37
C ALA A 61 1.07 -3.99 7.65
N LEU A 62 0.56 -4.80 6.73
CA LEU A 62 -0.73 -5.47 6.85
C LEU A 62 -0.75 -6.48 8.00
N ARG A 63 0.36 -7.20 8.24
CA ARG A 63 0.49 -8.10 9.39
C ARG A 63 0.35 -7.37 10.72
N ILE A 64 0.87 -6.14 10.81
CA ILE A 64 0.67 -5.30 11.99
C ILE A 64 -0.80 -4.84 12.08
N VAL A 65 -1.39 -4.37 10.99
CA VAL A 65 -2.80 -3.89 10.97
C VAL A 65 -3.77 -4.99 11.39
N PHE A 66 -3.54 -6.23 10.94
CA PHE A 66 -4.43 -7.36 11.18
C PHE A 66 -3.97 -8.29 12.30
N ALA A 67 -2.86 -7.98 12.98
CA ALA A 67 -2.26 -8.82 14.03
C ALA A 67 -2.00 -10.28 13.58
N LEU A 68 -1.35 -10.44 12.43
CA LEU A 68 -1.01 -11.73 11.76
C LEU A 68 0.47 -12.11 11.89
#